data_AF-A0A522GHG0-F1
#
_entry.id   AF-A0A522GHG0-F1
#
_cell.length_a   1.000
_cell.length_b   1.000
_cell.length_c   1.000
_cell.angle_alpha   90.00
_cell.angle_beta   90.00
_cell.angle_gamma   90.00
#
_symmetry.space_group_name_H-M   'P 1'
#
loop_
_entity.id
_entity.type
_entity.pdbx_description
1 polymer ?
#
loop_
_entity_poly.entity_id
_entity_poly.type
_entity_poly.pdbx_seq_one_letter_code
_entity_poly.pdbx_strand_id
1 'polypeptide(L)'
;MISTLAIAFALVGGATAAMADTPGPDWMPVEAVTQQLRDAGYTRIIQIEADDGHWEGEGIKDGRKMEFRVDPRSGMIIYEEPD
;
A
#
# COMPACT_ATOMS: atom_id res chain seq x y z
N MET A 1 -0.22 -15.04 -20.66
CA MET A 1 -1.07 -13.88 -21.00
C MET A 1 -0.42 -12.69 -20.36
N ILE A 2 -0.08 -11.70 -21.18
CA ILE A 2 0.80 -10.59 -20.85
C ILE A 2 -0.06 -9.50 -20.22
N SER A 3 0.24 -9.13 -18.98
CA SER A 3 -0.11 -7.82 -18.43
C SER A 3 1.05 -7.38 -17.56
N THR A 4 2.11 -6.95 -18.25
CA THR A 4 3.16 -6.12 -17.67
C THR A 4 2.54 -4.75 -17.45
N LEU A 5 2.11 -4.44 -16.23
CA LEU A 5 1.85 -3.08 -15.83
C LEU A 5 2.96 -2.70 -14.85
N ALA A 6 4.10 -2.29 -15.41
CA ALA A 6 5.05 -1.53 -14.63
C ALA A 6 4.33 -0.24 -14.24
N ILE A 7 3.95 -0.09 -12.97
CA ILE A 7 3.68 1.22 -12.40
C ILE A 7 5.04 1.92 -12.37
N ALA A 8 5.39 2.55 -13.49
CA ALA A 8 6.50 3.44 -13.56
C ALA A 8 6.14 4.64 -12.69
N PHE A 9 6.62 4.63 -11.44
CA PHE A 9 6.69 5.82 -10.60
C PHE A 9 7.61 6.81 -11.32
N ALA A 10 7.01 7.65 -12.17
CA ALA A 10 7.71 8.66 -12.92
C ALA A 10 8.14 9.76 -11.94
N LEU A 11 9.34 9.62 -11.37
CA LEU A 11 10.03 10.70 -10.67
C LEU A 11 10.46 11.77 -11.69
N VAL A 12 9.50 12.55 -12.19
CA VAL A 12 9.77 13.75 -12.99
C VAL A 12 9.97 14.92 -12.03
N GLY A 13 11.24 15.23 -11.79
CA GLY A 13 11.77 16.59 -11.66
C GLY A 13 11.01 17.59 -10.79
N GLY A 14 11.47 17.75 -9.56
CA GLY A 14 11.17 18.89 -8.69
C GLY A 14 11.13 18.43 -7.25
N ALA A 15 11.88 19.08 -6.36
CA ALA A 15 11.75 18.90 -4.93
C ALA A 15 10.41 19.53 -4.45
N THR A 16 9.31 18.94 -4.86
CA THR A 16 8.03 19.03 -4.18
C THR A 16 7.93 17.73 -3.40
N ALA A 17 7.95 17.80 -2.06
CA ALA A 17 7.56 16.66 -1.25
C ALA A 17 6.27 16.10 -1.86
N ALA A 18 6.29 14.87 -2.36
CA ALA A 18 5.05 14.16 -2.64
C ALA A 18 4.30 14.16 -1.33
N MET A 19 3.27 15.02 -1.25
CA MET A 19 2.40 15.05 -0.09
C MET A 19 1.61 13.77 -0.22
N ALA A 20 2.00 12.73 0.53
CA ALA A 20 1.10 11.61 0.75
C ALA A 20 -0.25 12.19 1.15
N ASP A 21 -1.33 11.63 0.59
CA ASP A 21 -2.65 12.08 0.93
C ASP A 21 -2.87 11.94 2.44
N THR A 22 -3.69 12.82 3.01
CA THR A 22 -4.08 12.67 4.41
C THR A 22 -5.24 11.68 4.48
N PRO A 23 -5.17 10.62 5.31
CA PRO A 23 -6.27 9.70 5.49
C PRO A 23 -7.58 10.42 5.83
N GLY A 24 -8.70 9.98 5.23
CA GLY A 24 -10.02 10.53 5.53
C GLY A 24 -10.46 10.24 6.97
N PRO A 25 -11.40 11.03 7.53
CA PRO A 25 -11.87 10.84 8.91
C PRO A 25 -12.62 9.51 9.14
N ASP A 26 -13.09 8.86 8.07
CA ASP A 26 -13.76 7.56 8.07
C ASP A 26 -12.81 6.39 7.76
N TRP A 27 -11.52 6.66 7.57
CA TRP A 27 -10.54 5.62 7.24
C TRP A 27 -10.16 4.84 8.49
N MET A 28 -9.91 3.56 8.30
CA MET A 28 -9.30 2.69 9.30
C MET A 28 -7.95 3.28 9.70
N PRO A 29 -7.63 3.35 11.01
CA PRO A 29 -6.32 3.76 11.48
C PRO A 29 -5.23 2.85 10.90
N VAL A 30 -4.05 3.42 10.64
CA VAL A 30 -2.92 2.70 10.05
C VAL A 30 -2.50 1.49 10.88
N GLU A 31 -2.64 1.55 12.21
CA GLU A 31 -2.37 0.43 13.10
C GLU A 31 -3.34 -0.74 12.87
N ALA A 32 -4.62 -0.45 12.62
CA ALA A 32 -5.63 -1.47 12.34
C ALA A 32 -5.39 -2.13 10.98
N VAL A 33 -5.00 -1.34 9.96
CA VAL A 33 -4.60 -1.86 8.65
C VAL A 33 -3.35 -2.72 8.75
N THR A 34 -2.35 -2.26 9.51
CA THR A 34 -1.11 -3.01 9.78
C THR A 34 -1.42 -4.36 10.43
N GLN A 35 -2.37 -4.42 11.36
CA GLN A 35 -2.79 -5.69 11.95
C GLN A 35 -3.47 -6.61 10.93
N GLN A 36 -4.38 -6.10 10.10
CA GLN A 36 -4.98 -6.91 9.03
C GLN A 36 -3.94 -7.46 8.05
N LEU A 37 -2.94 -6.66 7.66
CA LEU A 37 -1.85 -7.13 6.80
C LEU A 37 -1.07 -8.27 7.48
N ARG A 38 -0.79 -8.17 8.78
CA ARG A 38 -0.15 -9.26 9.54
C ARG A 38 -0.99 -10.52 9.58
N ASP A 39 -2.29 -10.38 9.82
CA ASP A 39 -3.24 -11.50 9.81
C ASP A 39 -3.33 -12.15 8.42
N ALA A 40 -3.11 -11.37 7.35
CA ALA A 40 -3.03 -11.85 5.97
C ALA A 40 -1.68 -12.49 5.59
N GLY A 41 -0.72 -12.56 6.52
CA GLY A 41 0.57 -13.24 6.32
C GLY A 41 1.77 -12.31 6.09
N TYR A 42 1.60 -10.99 6.14
CA TYR A 42 2.72 -10.07 6.09
C TYR A 42 3.56 -10.17 7.37
N THR A 43 4.83 -10.52 7.19
CA THR A 43 5.82 -10.63 8.27
C THR A 43 6.45 -9.30 8.64
N ARG A 44 6.54 -8.37 7.67
CA ARG A 44 7.09 -7.03 7.83
C ARG A 44 6.35 -6.04 6.95
N ILE A 45 5.98 -4.89 7.48
CA ILE A 45 5.52 -3.75 6.69
C ILE A 45 6.72 -2.81 6.51
N ILE A 46 6.99 -2.41 5.27
CA ILE A 46 8.11 -1.54 4.90
C ILE A 46 7.63 -0.10 4.84
N GLN A 47 6.53 0.13 4.13
CA GLN A 47 5.87 1.42 3.98
C GLN A 47 4.36 1.21 3.95
N ILE A 48 3.63 2.20 4.47
CA ILE A 48 2.18 2.30 4.33
C ILE A 48 1.82 3.78 4.36
N GLU A 49 1.08 4.22 3.37
CA GLU A 49 0.65 5.60 3.20
C GLU A 49 -0.75 5.68 2.64
N ALA A 50 -1.41 6.81 2.87
CA ALA A 50 -2.64 7.11 2.17
C ALA A 50 -2.28 7.70 0.81
N ASP A 51 -2.76 7.05 -0.25
CA ASP A 51 -2.57 7.49 -1.63
C ASP A 51 -3.73 7.03 -2.49
N ASP A 52 -4.13 7.85 -3.47
CA ASP A 52 -5.20 7.54 -4.44
C ASP A 52 -6.50 6.98 -3.83
N GLY A 53 -6.85 7.40 -2.61
CA GLY A 53 -8.05 6.93 -1.90
C GLY A 53 -7.94 5.56 -1.23
N HIS A 54 -6.71 5.04 -1.06
CA HIS A 54 -6.42 3.75 -0.44
C HIS A 54 -5.30 3.86 0.59
N TRP A 55 -5.17 2.83 1.41
CA TRP A 55 -3.89 2.56 2.06
C TRP A 55 -3.02 1.77 1.08
N GLU A 56 -1.97 2.40 0.57
CA GLU A 56 -1.00 1.76 -0.33
C GLU A 56 0.31 1.52 0.43
N GLY A 57 1.05 0.48 0.05
CA GLY A 57 2.30 0.20 0.72
C GLY A 57 3.03 -1.02 0.24
N GLU A 58 4.16 -1.27 0.89
CA GLU A 58 5.05 -2.38 0.59
C GLU A 58 5.29 -3.21 1.86
N GLY A 59 5.39 -4.53 1.70
CA GLY A 59 5.68 -5.43 2.82
C GLY A 59 6.29 -6.75 2.39
N ILE A 60 6.76 -7.53 3.36
CA ILE A 60 7.27 -8.88 3.16
C ILE A 60 6.20 -9.90 3.49
N LYS A 61 5.80 -10.70 2.50
CA LYS A 61 4.89 -11.84 2.65
C LYS A 61 5.50 -13.05 1.95
N ASP A 62 5.46 -14.20 2.60
CA ASP A 62 6.08 -15.44 2.09
C ASP A 62 7.55 -15.29 1.62
N GLY A 63 8.29 -14.42 2.32
CA GLY A 63 9.71 -14.13 2.02
C GLY A 63 9.96 -13.25 0.79
N ARG A 64 8.91 -12.71 0.16
CA ARG A 64 8.99 -11.81 -1.00
C ARG A 64 8.50 -10.43 -0.64
N LYS A 65 9.08 -9.41 -1.28
CA LYS A 65 8.54 -8.06 -1.23
C LYS A 65 7.28 -8.00 -2.09
N MET A 66 6.23 -7.41 -1.55
CA MET A 66 4.92 -7.27 -2.17
C MET A 66 4.47 -5.82 -2.05
N GLU A 67 3.95 -5.27 -3.13
CA GLU A 67 3.11 -4.07 -3.11
C GLU A 67 1.67 -4.48 -2.76
N PHE A 68 0.97 -3.65 -2.00
CA PHE A 68 -0.43 -3.86 -1.65
C PHE A 68 -1.24 -2.58 -1.69
N ARG A 69 -2.55 -2.73 -1.91
CA ARG A 69 -3.56 -1.70 -1.64
C ARG A 69 -4.66 -2.27 -0.78
N VAL A 70 -5.09 -1.47 0.18
CA VAL A 70 -6.12 -1.81 1.15
C VAL A 70 -7.27 -0.81 1.06
N ASP A 71 -8.50 -1.33 0.97
CA ASP A 71 -9.70 -0.51 1.07
C ASP A 71 -9.73 0.16 2.45
N PRO A 72 -9.80 1.50 2.52
CA PRO A 72 -9.60 2.20 3.78
C PRO A 72 -10.77 2.05 4.76
N ARG A 73 -11.92 1.54 4.36
CA ARG A 73 -13.11 1.43 5.22
C ARG A 73 -13.27 0.03 5.82
N SER A 74 -13.02 -0.98 5.01
CA SER A 74 -13.15 -2.40 5.38
C SER A 74 -11.81 -3.02 5.81
N GLY A 75 -10.69 -2.46 5.36
CA GLY A 75 -9.35 -3.01 5.55
C GLY A 75 -9.06 -4.21 4.65
N MET A 76 -9.94 -4.55 3.71
CA MET A 76 -9.71 -5.61 2.75
C MET A 76 -8.51 -5.27 1.84
N ILE A 77 -7.60 -6.21 1.68
CA ILE A 77 -6.58 -6.15 0.62
C ILE A 77 -7.30 -6.29 -0.72
N ILE A 78 -7.29 -5.22 -1.52
CA ILE A 78 -7.93 -5.15 -2.83
C ILE A 78 -6.93 -5.30 -3.98
N TYR A 79 -5.64 -5.18 -3.69
CA TYR A 79 -4.55 -5.38 -4.62
C TYR A 79 -3.33 -5.94 -3.88
N GLU A 80 -2.65 -6.89 -4.51
CA GLU A 80 -1.38 -7.45 -4.04
C GLU A 80 -0.60 -8.01 -5.23
N GLU A 81 0.65 -7.58 -5.39
CA GLU A 81 1.59 -8.18 -6.35
C GLU A 81 3.03 -8.17 -5.83
N PRO A 82 3.89 -9.08 -6.30
CA PRO A 82 5.31 -9.00 -5.98
C PRO A 82 5.95 -7.74 -6.58
N ASP A 83 6.70 -7.01 -5.75
CA ASP A 83 7.54 -5.88 -6.18
C ASP A 83 8.82 -6.36 -6.91
#